data_AF-A0A1E3WBK9-F1
#
_entry.id   AF-A0A1E3WBK9-F1
#
_cell.length_a   1.000
_cell.length_b   1.000
_cell.length_c   1.000
_cell.angle_alpha   90.00
_cell.angle_beta   90.00
_cell.angle_gamma   90.00
#
_symmetry.space_group_name_H-M   'P 1'
#
loop_
_entity.id
_entity.type
_entity.pdbx_description
1 polymer ?
#
loop_
_entity_poly.entity_id
_entity_poly.type
_entity_poly.pdbx_seq_one_letter_code
_entity_poly.pdbx_strand_id
1 'polypeptide(L)'
;MFQALLEKHAHHRATHHAYQKAVDDCLAGLFRGFPDGVLPTLRQRAGTGSLVRRGEAEGTDPRICAVQMAVLLIRKLIGPLSARERQNLARAFLRNDASNPTYKGLRSMLCAVERLEISPALVSYLNTEVAGQLRGMSQQAIFGSWVEAQIGGVMGRMKQPSLEEGEREADFWQ
;
A
#
# COMPACT_ATOMS: atom_id res chain seq x y z
N MET A 1 1.99 44.05 -6.17
CA MET A 1 1.13 43.04 -5.51
C MET A 1 0.66 41.93 -6.46
N PHE A 2 0.18 42.26 -7.67
CA PHE A 2 -0.28 41.27 -8.66
C PHE A 2 0.82 40.30 -9.15
N GLN A 3 2.03 40.81 -9.43
CA GLN A 3 3.15 39.99 -9.90
C GLN A 3 3.63 38.96 -8.86
N ALA A 4 3.72 39.34 -7.59
CA ALA A 4 4.04 38.42 -6.49
C ALA A 4 2.99 37.32 -6.29
N LEU A 5 1.70 37.60 -6.54
CA LEU A 5 0.65 36.59 -6.54
C LEU A 5 0.80 35.63 -7.73
N LEU A 6 1.12 36.13 -8.92
CA LEU A 6 1.38 35.28 -10.09
C LEU A 6 2.58 34.35 -9.89
N GLU A 7 3.67 34.87 -9.32
CA GLU A 7 4.86 34.09 -8.98
C GLU A 7 4.57 33.02 -7.93
N LYS A 8 3.83 33.38 -6.87
CA LYS A 8 3.38 32.43 -5.85
C LYS A 8 2.49 31.32 -6.44
N HIS A 9 1.56 31.67 -7.34
CA HIS A 9 0.71 30.69 -8.02
C HIS A 9 1.49 29.81 -9.02
N ALA A 10 2.49 30.37 -9.71
CA ALA A 10 3.35 29.60 -10.61
C ALA A 10 4.21 28.62 -9.82
N HIS A 11 4.80 29.06 -8.71
CA HIS A 11 5.59 28.22 -7.82
C HIS A 11 4.75 27.08 -7.22
N HIS A 12 3.57 27.39 -6.69
CA HIS A 12 2.65 26.38 -6.17
C HIS A 12 2.22 25.35 -7.25
N ARG A 13 1.99 25.80 -8.49
CA ARG A 13 1.67 24.87 -9.58
C ARG A 13 2.84 23.96 -9.92
N ALA A 14 4.07 24.49 -9.90
CA ALA A 14 5.26 23.70 -10.15
C ALA A 14 5.50 22.67 -9.05
N THR A 15 5.33 23.02 -7.78
CA THR A 15 5.46 22.09 -6.64
C THR A 15 4.39 21.01 -6.68
N HIS A 16 3.13 21.37 -6.94
CA HIS A 16 2.03 20.43 -7.10
C HIS A 16 2.28 19.43 -8.22
N HIS A 17 2.74 19.93 -9.38
CA HIS A 17 3.06 19.09 -10.52
C HIS A 17 4.23 18.12 -10.20
N ALA A 18 5.27 18.60 -9.53
CA ALA A 18 6.40 17.75 -9.13
C ALA A 18 5.96 16.65 -8.14
N TYR A 19 5.14 16.99 -7.15
CA TYR A 19 4.58 16.04 -6.20
C TYR A 19 3.71 14.98 -6.92
N GLN A 20 2.76 15.43 -7.73
CA GLN A 20 1.89 14.54 -8.49
C GLN A 20 2.69 13.60 -9.39
N LYS A 21 3.70 14.11 -10.09
CA LYS A 21 4.58 13.29 -10.92
C LYS A 21 5.30 12.21 -10.10
N ALA A 22 5.85 12.57 -8.95
CA ALA A 22 6.51 11.59 -8.07
C ALA A 22 5.55 10.49 -7.57
N VAL A 23 4.31 10.85 -7.23
CA VAL A 23 3.25 9.88 -6.88
C VAL A 23 2.93 8.98 -8.08
N ASP A 24 2.76 9.57 -9.27
CA ASP A 24 2.44 8.85 -10.50
C ASP A 24 3.56 7.87 -10.91
N ASP A 25 4.82 8.27 -10.78
CA ASP A 25 5.99 7.42 -11.06
C ASP A 25 6.06 6.22 -10.09
N CYS A 26 5.84 6.46 -8.79
CA CYS A 26 5.77 5.39 -7.79
C CYS A 26 4.62 4.42 -8.08
N LEU A 27 3.44 4.96 -8.42
CA LEU A 27 2.26 4.17 -8.71
C LEU A 27 2.42 3.35 -9.99
N ALA A 28 3.04 3.91 -11.02
CA ALA A 28 3.40 3.18 -12.23
C ALA A 28 4.38 2.02 -11.93
N GLY A 29 5.35 2.24 -11.03
CA GLY A 29 6.22 1.20 -10.51
C GLY A 29 5.45 0.05 -9.85
N LEU A 30 4.50 0.37 -8.98
CA LEU A 30 3.65 -0.60 -8.28
C LEU A 30 2.77 -1.42 -9.24
N PHE A 31 2.30 -0.81 -10.33
CA PHE A 31 1.40 -1.47 -11.30
C PHE A 31 2.11 -2.07 -12.51
N ARG A 32 3.44 -2.01 -12.60
CA ARG A 32 4.22 -2.52 -13.76
C ARG A 32 3.95 -3.99 -14.11
N GLY A 33 3.59 -4.82 -13.13
CA GLY A 33 3.30 -6.23 -13.37
C GLY A 33 1.91 -6.53 -13.95
N PHE A 34 1.03 -5.52 -14.05
CA PHE A 34 -0.31 -5.66 -14.61
C PHE A 34 -0.33 -5.39 -16.12
N PRO A 35 -1.37 -5.85 -16.85
CA PRO A 35 -1.57 -5.48 -18.24
C PRO A 35 -1.66 -3.96 -18.46
N ASP A 36 -1.08 -3.49 -19.57
CA ASP A 36 -1.11 -2.11 -20.02
C ASP A 36 -2.57 -1.67 -20.24
N GLY A 37 -3.09 -0.85 -19.33
CA GLY A 37 -4.49 -0.39 -19.34
C GLY A 37 -5.23 -0.60 -18.03
N VAL A 38 -4.77 -1.51 -17.16
CA VAL A 38 -5.38 -1.71 -15.83
C VAL A 38 -5.27 -0.44 -14.99
N LEU A 39 -4.07 0.13 -14.85
CA LEU A 39 -3.87 1.34 -14.04
C LEU A 39 -4.68 2.55 -14.54
N PRO A 40 -4.64 2.94 -15.84
CA PRO A 40 -5.47 4.02 -16.36
C PRO A 40 -6.96 3.81 -16.09
N THR A 41 -7.48 2.61 -16.33
CA THR A 41 -8.89 2.26 -16.11
C THR A 41 -9.28 2.40 -14.65
N LEU A 42 -8.46 1.89 -13.73
CA LEU A 42 -8.73 1.98 -12.29
C LEU A 42 -8.67 3.44 -11.80
N ARG A 43 -7.72 4.24 -12.30
CA ARG A 43 -7.60 5.66 -11.94
C ARG A 43 -8.84 6.47 -12.33
N GLN A 44 -9.35 6.26 -13.54
CA GLN A 44 -10.58 6.92 -14.00
C GLN A 44 -11.76 6.58 -13.08
N ARG A 45 -11.88 5.33 -12.65
CA ARG A 45 -12.96 4.87 -11.76
C ARG A 45 -12.81 5.33 -10.31
N ALA A 46 -11.59 5.58 -9.84
CA ALA A 46 -11.31 5.90 -8.44
C ALA A 46 -11.31 7.40 -8.14
N GLY A 47 -11.12 8.27 -9.13
CA GLY A 47 -11.12 9.72 -8.93
C GLY A 47 -9.99 10.19 -7.98
N THR A 48 -8.76 9.74 -8.24
CA THR A 48 -7.63 9.83 -7.28
C THR A 48 -7.09 11.25 -7.05
N GLY A 49 -7.54 12.26 -7.80
CA GLY A 49 -7.01 13.63 -7.72
C GLY A 49 -7.27 14.36 -6.39
N SER A 50 -8.26 13.93 -5.60
CA SER A 50 -8.49 14.48 -4.25
C SER A 50 -7.45 13.98 -3.24
N LEU A 51 -6.97 12.75 -3.39
CA LEU A 51 -5.99 12.14 -2.50
C LEU A 51 -4.60 12.70 -2.70
N VAL A 52 -4.18 12.90 -3.95
CA VAL A 52 -2.87 13.52 -4.26
C VAL A 52 -2.80 14.92 -3.67
N ARG A 53 -3.86 15.73 -3.86
CA ARG A 53 -3.93 17.08 -3.27
C ARG A 53 -3.91 17.06 -1.75
N ARG A 54 -4.60 16.11 -1.12
CA ARG A 54 -4.59 15.97 0.34
C ARG A 54 -3.20 15.54 0.84
N GLY A 55 -2.60 14.54 0.21
CA GLY A 55 -1.27 14.05 0.56
C GLY A 55 -0.22 15.16 0.48
N GLU A 56 -0.25 15.97 -0.57
CA GLU A 56 0.62 17.13 -0.68
C GLU A 56 0.38 18.16 0.43
N ALA A 57 -0.88 18.53 0.67
CA ALA A 57 -1.24 19.51 1.70
C ALA A 57 -0.85 19.07 3.11
N GLU A 58 -0.88 17.76 3.38
CA GLU A 58 -0.46 17.15 4.64
C GLU A 58 1.06 16.90 4.71
N GLY A 59 1.81 17.19 3.64
CA GLY A 59 3.26 16.94 3.57
C GLY A 59 3.62 15.45 3.54
N THR A 60 2.70 14.59 3.10
CA THR A 60 2.89 13.14 3.04
C THR A 60 3.91 12.78 1.95
N ASP A 61 4.85 11.89 2.24
CA ASP A 61 5.81 11.36 1.26
C ASP A 61 5.07 10.81 0.01
N PRO A 62 5.50 11.15 -1.23
CA PRO A 62 4.87 10.68 -2.45
C PRO A 62 4.75 9.15 -2.55
N ARG A 63 5.72 8.40 -2.01
CA ARG A 63 5.72 6.93 -1.98
C ARG A 63 4.59 6.42 -1.09
N ILE A 64 4.39 7.05 0.07
CA ILE A 64 3.29 6.73 0.99
C ILE A 64 1.94 7.03 0.32
N CYS A 65 1.80 8.20 -0.30
CA CYS A 65 0.59 8.58 -1.03
C CYS A 65 0.29 7.58 -2.17
N ALA A 66 1.31 7.17 -2.92
CA ALA A 66 1.17 6.18 -3.98
C ALA A 66 0.69 4.80 -3.46
N VAL A 67 1.18 4.34 -2.29
CA VAL A 67 0.69 3.09 -1.69
C VAL A 67 -0.74 3.21 -1.20
N GLN A 68 -1.13 4.35 -0.59
CA GLN A 68 -2.52 4.60 -0.22
C GLN A 68 -3.45 4.61 -1.45
N MET A 69 -3.00 5.19 -2.56
CA MET A 69 -3.70 5.11 -3.83
C MET A 69 -3.78 3.67 -4.34
N ALA A 70 -2.69 2.90 -4.28
CA ALA A 70 -2.68 1.50 -4.69
C ALA A 70 -3.72 0.68 -3.90
N VAL A 71 -3.81 0.84 -2.57
CA VAL A 71 -4.85 0.21 -1.73
C VAL A 71 -6.25 0.49 -2.28
N LEU A 72 -6.55 1.75 -2.59
CA LEU A 72 -7.87 2.13 -3.13
C LEU A 72 -8.12 1.55 -4.52
N LEU A 73 -7.11 1.49 -5.37
CA LEU A 73 -7.23 0.91 -6.70
C LEU A 73 -7.41 -0.62 -6.63
N ILE A 74 -6.75 -1.30 -5.69
CA ILE A 74 -6.97 -2.72 -5.42
C ILE A 74 -8.41 -2.98 -5.00
N ARG A 75 -9.02 -2.12 -4.17
CA ARG A 75 -10.45 -2.22 -3.84
C ARG A 75 -11.33 -2.13 -5.08
N LYS A 76 -10.99 -1.28 -6.06
CA LYS A 76 -11.73 -1.15 -7.32
C LYS A 76 -11.46 -2.29 -8.30
N LEU A 77 -10.31 -2.97 -8.16
CA LEU A 77 -9.95 -4.13 -8.96
C LEU A 77 -10.64 -5.40 -8.46
N ILE A 78 -10.55 -5.70 -7.16
CA ILE A 78 -11.05 -6.96 -6.57
C ILE A 78 -12.48 -6.82 -6.05
N GLY A 79 -12.86 -5.65 -5.52
CA GLY A 79 -14.17 -5.43 -4.91
C GLY A 79 -15.38 -5.74 -5.81
N PRO A 80 -15.36 -5.44 -7.12
CA PRO A 80 -16.47 -5.80 -8.01
C PRO A 80 -16.54 -7.29 -8.37
N LEU A 81 -15.48 -8.07 -8.12
CA LEU A 81 -15.45 -9.48 -8.47
C LEU A 81 -16.49 -10.26 -7.66
N SER A 82 -17.16 -11.20 -8.33
CA SER A 82 -18.03 -12.18 -7.71
C SER A 82 -17.26 -13.10 -6.75
N ALA A 83 -17.97 -13.78 -5.85
CA ALA A 83 -17.37 -14.74 -4.93
C ALA A 83 -16.56 -15.84 -5.67
N ARG A 84 -17.06 -16.31 -6.82
CA ARG A 84 -16.37 -17.30 -7.66
C ARG A 84 -15.09 -16.75 -8.25
N GLU A 85 -15.10 -15.53 -8.78
CA GLU A 85 -13.89 -14.89 -9.34
C GLU A 85 -12.83 -14.64 -8.26
N ARG A 86 -13.25 -14.17 -7.08
CA ARG A 86 -12.34 -14.02 -5.93
C ARG A 86 -11.73 -15.35 -5.52
N GLN A 87 -12.53 -16.42 -5.45
CA GLN A 87 -12.03 -17.75 -5.13
C GLN A 87 -11.05 -18.28 -6.19
N ASN A 88 -11.33 -18.05 -7.48
CA ASN A 88 -10.41 -18.42 -8.55
C ASN A 88 -9.09 -17.66 -8.45
N LEU A 89 -9.13 -16.36 -8.17
CA LEU A 89 -7.93 -15.55 -7.96
C LEU A 89 -7.16 -15.99 -6.70
N ALA A 90 -7.85 -16.28 -5.60
CA ALA A 90 -7.23 -16.85 -4.40
C ALA A 90 -6.55 -18.21 -4.68
N ARG A 91 -7.15 -19.07 -5.51
CA ARG A 91 -6.50 -20.32 -5.95
C ARG A 91 -5.27 -20.06 -6.81
N ALA A 92 -5.27 -19.02 -7.65
CA ALA A 92 -4.09 -18.62 -8.41
C ALA A 92 -2.93 -18.23 -7.48
N PHE A 93 -3.22 -17.56 -6.36
CA PHE A 93 -2.22 -17.31 -5.31
C PHE A 93 -1.65 -18.60 -4.72
N LEU A 94 -2.51 -19.54 -4.32
CA LEU A 94 -2.09 -20.80 -3.71
C LEU A 94 -1.25 -21.66 -4.67
N ARG A 95 -1.54 -21.61 -5.96
CA ARG A 95 -0.86 -22.39 -7.01
C ARG A 95 0.34 -21.68 -7.63
N ASN A 96 0.61 -20.44 -7.23
CA ASN A 96 1.58 -19.58 -7.90
C ASN A 96 1.37 -19.47 -9.43
N ASP A 97 0.11 -19.37 -9.85
CA ASP A 97 -0.28 -19.46 -11.26
C ASP A 97 0.08 -18.21 -12.05
N ALA A 98 1.30 -18.20 -12.62
CA ALA A 98 1.82 -17.09 -13.41
C ALA A 98 1.05 -16.84 -14.72
N SER A 99 0.17 -17.76 -15.16
CA SER A 99 -0.70 -17.55 -16.32
C SER A 99 -1.87 -16.60 -16.02
N ASN A 100 -2.23 -16.44 -14.74
CA ASN A 100 -3.25 -15.50 -14.32
C ASN A 100 -2.67 -14.07 -14.24
N PRO A 101 -3.10 -13.14 -15.12
CA PRO A 101 -2.50 -11.81 -15.22
C PRO A 101 -2.73 -10.95 -13.96
N THR A 102 -3.87 -11.13 -13.29
CA THR A 102 -4.19 -10.39 -12.07
C THR A 102 -3.33 -10.87 -10.90
N TYR A 103 -3.14 -12.18 -10.75
CA TYR A 103 -2.21 -12.73 -9.76
C TYR A 103 -0.78 -12.24 -10.01
N LYS A 104 -0.29 -12.33 -11.26
CA LYS A 104 1.05 -11.87 -11.63
C LYS A 104 1.26 -10.41 -11.28
N GLY A 105 0.28 -9.56 -11.62
CA GLY A 105 0.30 -8.14 -11.29
C GLY A 105 0.33 -7.90 -9.78
N LEU A 106 -0.57 -8.53 -9.03
CA LEU A 106 -0.62 -8.38 -7.57
C LEU A 106 0.69 -8.84 -6.93
N ARG A 107 1.21 -10.02 -7.29
CA ARG A 107 2.49 -10.52 -6.78
C ARG A 107 3.63 -9.53 -7.07
N SER A 108 3.70 -9.01 -8.29
CA SER A 108 4.70 -8.00 -8.64
C SER A 108 4.57 -6.73 -7.80
N MET A 109 3.34 -6.25 -7.57
CA MET A 109 3.08 -5.10 -6.72
C MET A 109 3.53 -5.34 -5.28
N LEU A 110 3.19 -6.50 -4.71
CA LEU A 110 3.56 -6.84 -3.33
C LEU A 110 5.09 -6.91 -3.15
N CYS A 111 5.81 -7.44 -4.14
CA CYS A 111 7.28 -7.39 -4.13
C CYS A 111 7.85 -5.98 -4.37
N ALA A 112 7.18 -5.14 -5.16
CA ALA A 112 7.63 -3.79 -5.45
C ALA A 112 7.46 -2.85 -4.24
N VAL A 113 6.35 -2.99 -3.50
CA VAL A 113 6.07 -2.14 -2.33
C VAL A 113 7.08 -2.37 -1.20
N GLU A 114 7.61 -3.59 -1.05
CA GLU A 114 8.67 -3.92 -0.08
C GLU A 114 9.99 -3.20 -0.37
N ARG A 115 10.20 -2.76 -1.60
CA ARG A 115 11.39 -2.00 -2.02
C ARG A 115 11.20 -0.50 -1.90
N LEU A 116 9.98 -0.05 -1.58
CA LEU A 116 9.75 1.33 -1.21
C LEU A 116 10.24 1.51 0.22
N GLU A 117 11.14 2.47 0.46
CA GLU A 117 11.65 2.81 1.80
C GLU A 117 10.56 3.53 2.61
N ILE A 118 9.49 2.81 2.93
CA ILE A 118 8.33 3.26 3.69
C ILE A 118 8.11 2.37 4.90
N SER A 119 7.21 2.80 5.80
CA SER A 119 6.90 2.02 7.01
C SER A 119 6.47 0.58 6.67
N PRO A 120 7.08 -0.45 7.29
CA PRO A 120 6.67 -1.84 7.13
C PRO A 120 5.19 -2.09 7.46
N ALA A 121 4.61 -1.29 8.35
CA ALA A 121 3.19 -1.38 8.70
C ALA A 121 2.29 -1.07 7.50
N LEU A 122 2.68 -0.09 6.66
CA LEU A 122 1.94 0.28 5.45
C LEU A 122 2.11 -0.76 4.35
N VAL A 123 3.31 -1.34 4.20
CA VAL A 123 3.57 -2.49 3.31
C VAL A 123 2.65 -3.66 3.70
N SER A 124 2.63 -3.99 5.00
CA SER A 124 1.79 -5.05 5.55
C SER A 124 0.30 -4.79 5.31
N TYR A 125 -0.15 -3.53 5.39
CA TYR A 125 -1.55 -3.20 5.14
C TYR A 125 -1.98 -3.52 3.71
N LEU A 126 -1.14 -3.25 2.70
CA LEU A 126 -1.46 -3.61 1.31
C LEU A 126 -1.62 -5.12 1.14
N ASN A 127 -0.76 -5.92 1.78
CA ASN A 127 -0.89 -7.38 1.80
C ASN A 127 -2.22 -7.83 2.43
N THR A 128 -2.58 -7.26 3.58
CA THR A 128 -3.84 -7.56 4.27
C THR A 128 -5.04 -7.13 3.44
N GLU A 129 -4.98 -5.99 2.74
CA GLU A 129 -6.06 -5.54 1.86
C GLU A 129 -6.29 -6.55 0.72
N VAL A 130 -5.24 -6.98 0.03
CA VAL A 130 -5.37 -7.99 -1.05
C VAL A 130 -5.98 -9.28 -0.50
N ALA A 131 -5.42 -9.82 0.58
CA ALA A 131 -5.91 -11.07 1.17
C ALA A 131 -7.37 -10.96 1.65
N GLY A 132 -7.71 -9.85 2.31
CA GLY A 132 -9.05 -9.60 2.82
C GLY A 132 -10.09 -9.43 1.73
N GLN A 133 -9.75 -8.71 0.65
CA GLN A 133 -10.62 -8.57 -0.52
C GLN A 133 -10.92 -9.92 -1.18
N LEU A 134 -9.89 -10.77 -1.35
CA LEU A 134 -10.05 -12.11 -1.90
C LEU A 134 -10.94 -13.01 -1.03
N ARG A 135 -10.94 -12.80 0.29
CA ARG A 135 -11.82 -13.49 1.24
C ARG A 135 -13.24 -12.93 1.29
N GLY A 136 -13.53 -11.83 0.61
CA GLY A 136 -14.85 -11.21 0.70
C GLY A 136 -15.08 -10.40 1.97
N MET A 137 -14.03 -10.04 2.70
CA MET A 137 -14.15 -9.32 3.97
C MET A 137 -14.63 -7.88 3.77
N SER A 138 -15.37 -7.36 4.75
CA SER A 138 -15.72 -5.93 4.80
C SER A 138 -14.47 -5.10 5.08
N GLN A 139 -14.49 -3.82 4.69
CA GLN A 139 -13.38 -2.90 4.93
C GLN A 139 -12.99 -2.78 6.40
N GLN A 140 -14.00 -2.76 7.28
CA GLN A 140 -13.79 -2.74 8.73
C GLN A 140 -13.09 -4.02 9.22
N ALA A 141 -13.48 -5.19 8.70
CA ALA A 141 -12.85 -6.46 9.07
C ALA A 141 -11.40 -6.56 8.57
N ILE A 142 -11.11 -6.06 7.36
CA ILE A 142 -9.74 -5.99 6.82
C ILE A 142 -8.88 -5.10 7.70
N PHE A 143 -9.36 -3.90 8.01
CA PHE A 143 -8.64 -2.96 8.86
C PHE A 143 -8.42 -3.51 10.27
N GLY A 144 -9.46 -4.07 10.89
CA GLY A 144 -9.37 -4.69 12.22
C GLY A 144 -8.33 -5.81 12.25
N SER A 145 -8.34 -6.71 11.26
CA SER A 145 -7.35 -7.79 11.15
C SER A 145 -5.91 -7.27 11.03
N TRP A 146 -5.70 -6.18 10.27
CA TRP A 146 -4.37 -5.56 10.19
C TRP A 146 -3.95 -4.93 11.52
N VAL A 147 -4.84 -4.20 12.20
CA VAL A 147 -4.56 -3.59 13.52
C VAL A 147 -4.18 -4.66 14.54
N GLU A 148 -4.96 -5.74 14.63
CA GLU A 148 -4.67 -6.87 15.53
C GLU A 148 -3.30 -7.48 15.24
N ALA A 149 -2.94 -7.65 13.97
CA ALA A 149 -1.62 -8.16 13.59
C ALA A 149 -0.48 -7.20 13.99
N GLN A 150 -0.66 -5.89 13.86
CA GLN A 150 0.33 -4.90 14.30
C GLN A 150 0.50 -4.91 15.83
N ILE A 151 -0.61 -4.93 16.57
CA ILE A 151 -0.58 -5.00 18.04
C ILE A 151 0.09 -6.30 18.49
N GLY A 152 -0.30 -7.44 17.92
CA GLY A 152 0.29 -8.74 18.22
C GLY A 152 1.81 -8.77 17.97
N GLY A 153 2.26 -8.17 16.87
CA GLY A 153 3.69 -8.04 16.57
C GLY A 153 4.45 -7.16 17.57
N VAL A 154 3.86 -6.05 18.04
CA VAL A 154 4.45 -5.20 19.09
C VAL A 154 4.52 -5.97 20.41
N MET A 155 3.42 -6.58 20.83
CA MET A 155 3.36 -7.37 22.07
C MET A 155 4.33 -8.56 22.05
N GLY A 156 4.50 -9.22 20.90
CA GLY A 156 5.46 -10.31 20.73
C GLY A 156 6.92 -9.84 20.92
N ARG A 157 7.28 -8.68 20.38
CA ARG A 157 8.61 -8.07 20.57
C ARG A 157 8.87 -7.64 22.01
N MET A 158 7.85 -7.17 22.73
CA MET A 158 7.97 -6.83 24.15
C MET A 158 8.15 -8.06 25.06
N LYS A 159 7.69 -9.23 24.62
CA LYS A 159 7.83 -10.51 25.35
C LYS A 159 9.13 -11.25 25.05
N GLN A 160 9.90 -10.81 24.05
CA GLN A 160 11.26 -11.31 23.86
C GLN A 160 12.13 -10.67 24.92
N PRO A 161 12.72 -11.42 25.87
CA PRO A 161 13.73 -10.88 26.76
C PRO A 161 14.83 -10.29 25.88
N SER A 162 15.31 -9.10 26.23
CA SER A 162 16.55 -8.63 25.63
C SER A 162 17.63 -9.68 25.92
N LEU A 163 18.44 -10.07 24.93
CA LEU A 163 19.57 -10.98 25.16
C LEU A 163 20.49 -10.47 26.29
N GLU A 164 20.48 -9.16 26.54
CA GLU A 164 21.18 -8.51 27.65
C GLU A 164 20.58 -8.78 29.05
N GLU A 165 19.29 -9.06 29.18
CA GLU A 165 18.66 -9.42 30.47
C GLU A 165 18.90 -10.90 30.83
N GLY A 166 18.97 -11.78 29.82
CA GLY A 166 19.28 -13.20 30.03
C GLY A 166 20.74 -13.47 30.43
N GLU A 167 21.69 -12.66 29.93
CA GLU A 167 23.10 -12.77 30.31
C GLU A 167 23.38 -12.19 31.71
N ARG A 168 22.70 -11.11 32.12
CA ARG A 168 22.82 -10.56 33.48
C ARG A 168 22.22 -11.45 34.57
N GLU A 169 21.17 -12.22 34.25
CA GLU A 169 20.58 -13.15 35.22
C GLU A 169 21.44 -14.42 35.40
N ALA A 170 22.20 -14.81 34.38
CA ALA A 170 23.15 -15.93 34.47
C ALA A 170 24.42 -15.58 35.27
N ASP A 171 24.90 -14.33 35.18
CA ASP A 171 26.05 -13.84 35.94
C ASP A 171 25.74 -13.52 37.42
N PHE A 172 24.46 -13.37 37.80
CA PHE A 172 24.06 -13.08 39.19
C PHE A 172 23.93 -14.33 40.08
N TRP A 173 23.90 -15.52 39.46
CA TRP A 173 23.71 -16.81 40.15
C TRP A 173 24.92 -17.76 40.01
N GLN A 174 26.10 -17.26 39.61
CA GLN A 174 27.39 -17.95 39.72
C GLN A 174 28.22 -17.37 40.87
#